data_AF-A0A8S9W871-F1
#
_entry.id   AF-A0A8S9W871-F1
#
_cell.length_a   1.000
_cell.length_b   1.000
_cell.length_c   1.000
_cell.angle_alpha   90.00
_cell.angle_beta   90.00
_cell.angle_gamma   90.00
#
_symmetry.space_group_name_H-M   'P 1'
#
loop_
_entity.id
_entity.type
_entity.pdbx_description
1 polymer ?
#
loop_
_entity_poly.entity_id
_entity_poly.type
_entity_poly.pdbx_seq_one_letter_code
_entity_poly.pdbx_strand_id
1 'polypeptide(L)'
;PYVDKTLDDAEYVTCKALEEGYDVRHYGILIEDAVGEANFILAPDGISGNLIFRTLVLVAGGYGYGAAVLMDKVFVDSSRVGGHYTKAIMIASALAGKDPVVYGDVGQVHKP
;
A
#
# COMPACT_ATOMS: atom_id res chain seq x y z
N PRO A 1 25.42 2.65 -0.65
CA PRO A 1 25.29 1.18 -0.53
C PRO A 1 23.87 0.71 -0.20
N TYR A 2 23.24 1.20 0.88
CA TYR A 2 21.87 0.79 1.23
C TYR A 2 20.82 1.47 0.35
N VAL A 3 20.96 2.77 0.10
CA VAL A 3 20.05 3.52 -0.80
C VAL A 3 20.09 2.96 -2.22
N ASP A 4 21.29 2.70 -2.76
CA ASP A 4 21.47 2.08 -4.07
C ASP A 4 20.71 0.75 -4.16
N LYS A 5 20.85 -0.10 -3.13
CA LYS A 5 20.10 -1.37 -3.06
C LYS A 5 18.59 -1.15 -3.07
N THR A 6 18.07 -0.19 -2.30
CA THR A 6 16.62 0.06 -2.27
C THR A 6 16.08 0.59 -3.60
N LEU A 7 16.92 1.30 -4.38
CA LEU A 7 16.57 1.73 -5.74
C LEU A 7 16.57 0.54 -6.70
N ASP A 8 17.59 -0.32 -6.63
CA ASP A 8 17.67 -1.54 -7.44
C ASP A 8 16.49 -2.50 -7.16
N ASP A 9 16.16 -2.70 -5.87
CA ASP A 9 15.03 -3.52 -5.44
C ASP A 9 13.70 -2.95 -5.99
N ALA A 10 13.53 -1.62 -5.97
CA ALA A 10 12.34 -0.95 -6.49
C ALA A 10 12.23 -1.05 -8.03
N GLU A 11 13.35 -0.95 -8.75
CA GLU A 11 13.37 -1.19 -10.20
C GLU A 11 12.96 -2.63 -10.53
N TYR A 12 13.51 -3.61 -9.80
CA TYR A 12 13.16 -5.02 -9.98
C TYR A 12 11.66 -5.27 -9.75
N VAL A 13 11.10 -4.76 -8.64
CA VAL A 13 9.68 -4.92 -8.32
C VAL A 13 8.79 -4.23 -9.36
N THR A 14 9.19 -3.04 -9.83
CA THR A 14 8.46 -2.30 -10.88
C THR A 14 8.41 -3.09 -12.18
N CYS A 15 9.55 -3.64 -12.64
CA CYS A 15 9.59 -4.50 -13.82
C CYS A 15 8.67 -5.71 -13.68
N LYS A 16 8.69 -6.40 -12.53
CA LYS A 16 7.81 -7.55 -12.27
C LYS A 16 6.32 -7.18 -12.26
N ALA A 17 5.95 -6.08 -11.62
CA ALA A 17 4.56 -5.65 -11.58
C ALA A 17 4.06 -5.24 -12.97
N LEU A 18 4.89 -4.59 -13.79
CA LEU A 18 4.57 -4.28 -15.18
C LEU A 18 4.40 -5.55 -16.04
N GLU A 19 5.25 -6.57 -15.84
CA GLU A 19 5.10 -7.89 -16.49
C GLU A 19 3.76 -8.55 -16.14
N GLU A 20 3.28 -8.36 -14.91
CA GLU A 20 1.97 -8.85 -14.44
C GLU A 20 0.79 -7.95 -14.87
N GLY A 21 1.05 -6.84 -15.56
CA GLY A 21 0.04 -5.95 -16.12
C GLY A 21 -0.48 -4.86 -15.17
N TYR A 22 0.21 -4.61 -14.06
CA TYR A 22 -0.12 -3.49 -13.17
C TYR A 22 0.45 -2.16 -13.72
N ASP A 23 -0.29 -1.07 -13.54
CA ASP A 23 0.20 0.28 -13.77
C ASP A 23 1.05 0.74 -12.57
N VAL A 24 2.37 0.59 -12.68
CA VAL A 24 3.33 0.86 -11.59
C VAL A 24 4.45 1.76 -12.10
N ARG A 25 4.83 2.72 -11.26
CA ARG A 25 5.93 3.66 -11.51
C ARG A 25 6.87 3.70 -10.31
N HIS A 26 8.18 3.67 -10.59
CA HIS A 26 9.21 3.92 -9.60
C HIS A 26 9.44 5.43 -9.46
N TYR A 27 9.04 6.01 -8.32
CA TYR A 27 9.17 7.45 -8.03
C TYR A 27 10.49 7.82 -7.32
N GLY A 28 11.27 6.83 -6.88
CA GLY A 28 12.47 7.06 -6.07
C GLY A 28 12.14 7.87 -4.81
N ILE A 29 12.72 9.07 -4.71
CA ILE A 29 12.53 9.97 -3.55
C ILE A 29 11.36 10.95 -3.70
N LEU A 30 10.75 11.04 -4.90
CA LEU A 30 9.75 12.05 -5.25
C LEU A 30 8.38 11.67 -4.70
N ILE A 31 8.23 11.80 -3.38
CA ILE A 31 7.00 11.44 -2.66
C ILE A 31 5.85 12.37 -3.03
N GLU A 32 6.14 13.62 -3.37
CA GLU A 32 5.18 14.62 -3.82
C GLU A 32 4.47 14.19 -5.11
N ASP A 33 5.22 13.63 -6.05
CA ASP A 33 4.69 13.12 -7.32
C ASP A 33 3.90 11.84 -7.06
N ALA A 34 4.45 10.92 -6.25
CA ALA A 34 3.79 9.67 -5.90
C ALA A 34 2.42 9.91 -5.24
N VAL A 35 2.31 10.91 -4.36
CA VAL A 35 1.04 11.27 -3.69
C VAL A 35 0.05 11.91 -4.67
N GLY A 36 0.54 12.65 -5.68
CA GLY A 36 -0.30 13.30 -6.69
C GLY A 36 -0.82 12.37 -7.78
N GLU A 37 -0.07 11.32 -8.12
CA GLU A 37 -0.30 10.48 -9.30
C GLU A 37 -0.73 9.04 -8.95
N ALA A 38 -0.30 8.49 -7.81
CA ALA A 38 -0.55 7.09 -7.46
C ALA A 38 -1.71 6.91 -6.48
N ASN A 39 -2.40 5.78 -6.59
CA ASN A 39 -3.43 5.35 -5.64
C ASN A 39 -2.90 4.41 -4.54
N PHE A 40 -1.67 3.91 -4.71
CA PHE A 40 -0.98 3.02 -3.79
C PHE A 40 0.52 3.30 -3.83
N ILE A 41 1.14 3.44 -2.65
CA ILE A 41 2.57 3.66 -2.51
C ILE A 41 3.17 2.49 -1.74
N LEU A 42 4.09 1.78 -2.38
CA LEU A 42 4.89 0.75 -1.74
C LEU A 42 6.19 1.37 -1.22
N ALA A 43 6.32 1.49 0.10
CA ALA A 43 7.55 1.94 0.72
C ALA A 43 8.63 0.83 0.71
N PRO A 44 9.93 1.17 0.70
CA PRO A 44 11.01 0.19 0.68
C PRO A 44 11.09 -0.65 1.96
N ASP A 45 10.62 -0.10 3.09
CA ASP A 45 10.54 -0.79 4.37
C ASP A 45 9.47 -0.18 5.29
N GLY A 46 9.23 -0.82 6.44
CA GLY A 46 8.25 -0.37 7.43
C GLY A 46 8.61 0.92 8.16
N ILE A 47 9.91 1.26 8.25
CA ILE A 47 10.35 2.52 8.89
C ILE A 47 9.95 3.69 7.98
N SER A 48 10.34 3.60 6.71
CA SER A 48 10.03 4.56 5.65
C SER A 48 8.53 4.70 5.45
N GLY A 49 7.79 3.57 5.40
CA GLY A 49 6.33 3.58 5.29
C GLY A 49 5.65 4.29 6.46
N ASN A 50 6.12 4.06 7.69
CA ASN A 50 5.60 4.77 8.86
C ASN A 50 5.95 6.27 8.82
N LEU A 51 7.14 6.66 8.37
CA LEU A 51 7.52 8.07 8.23
C LEU A 51 6.64 8.78 7.19
N ILE A 52 6.40 8.14 6.04
CA ILE A 52 5.48 8.65 5.01
C ILE A 52 4.08 8.81 5.62
N PHE A 53 3.53 7.77 6.26
CA PHE A 53 2.21 7.82 6.90
C PHE A 53 2.11 8.95 7.93
N ARG A 54 3.07 9.05 8.86
CA ARG A 54 3.04 10.08 9.91
C ARG A 54 3.13 11.47 9.32
N THR A 55 3.90 11.66 8.25
CA THR A 55 4.01 12.94 7.58
C THR A 55 2.69 13.32 6.91
N LEU A 56 2.10 12.42 6.13
CA LEU A 56 0.86 12.69 5.41
C LEU A 56 -0.34 12.86 6.35
N VAL A 57 -0.45 12.04 7.39
CA VAL A 57 -1.64 12.00 8.26
C VAL A 57 -1.50 12.88 9.49
N LEU A 58 -0.36 12.83 10.20
CA LEU A 58 -0.21 13.52 11.48
C LEU A 58 0.32 14.95 11.34
N VAL A 59 1.07 15.24 10.27
CA VAL A 59 1.65 16.58 10.04
C VAL A 59 0.89 17.34 8.97
N ALA A 60 0.62 16.72 7.82
CA ALA A 60 -0.05 17.36 6.68
C ALA A 60 -1.59 17.30 6.75
N GLY A 61 -2.17 16.72 7.81
CA GLY A 61 -3.61 16.72 8.06
C GLY A 61 -4.43 15.72 7.25
N GLY A 62 -3.79 14.71 6.65
CA GLY A 62 -4.47 13.60 5.98
C GLY A 62 -5.31 12.73 6.93
N TYR A 63 -6.01 11.75 6.37
CA TYR A 63 -6.88 10.85 7.13
C TYR A 63 -6.35 9.42 7.16
N GLY A 64 -6.16 8.89 8.37
CA GLY A 64 -5.96 7.45 8.56
C GLY A 64 -7.29 6.71 8.59
N TYR A 65 -7.38 5.58 7.86
CA TYR A 65 -8.56 4.71 7.84
C TYR A 65 -8.37 3.39 8.61
N GLY A 66 -7.21 3.20 9.25
CA GLY A 66 -6.79 1.91 9.83
C GLY A 66 -5.79 1.21 8.92
N ALA A 67 -5.02 0.28 9.49
CA ALA A 67 -4.02 -0.50 8.77
C ALA A 67 -4.55 -1.92 8.59
N ALA A 68 -4.92 -2.27 7.36
CA ALA A 68 -5.27 -3.64 7.02
C ALA A 68 -3.99 -4.50 7.00
N VAL A 69 -3.99 -5.59 7.77
CA VAL A 69 -2.92 -6.58 7.77
C VAL A 69 -3.24 -7.64 6.73
N LEU A 70 -2.32 -7.87 5.80
CA LEU A 70 -2.47 -8.88 4.77
C LEU A 70 -2.28 -10.27 5.39
N MET A 71 -3.38 -10.91 5.78
CA MET A 71 -3.46 -12.26 6.33
C MET A 71 -4.76 -12.93 5.89
N ASP A 72 -4.89 -14.24 6.10
CA ASP A 72 -6.04 -15.04 5.63
C ASP A 72 -7.41 -14.53 6.10
N LYS A 73 -7.44 -13.80 7.23
CA LYS A 73 -8.63 -13.15 7.76
C LYS A 73 -8.48 -11.65 7.70
N VAL A 74 -9.56 -10.96 7.44
CA VAL A 74 -9.57 -9.49 7.51
C VAL A 74 -9.23 -9.06 8.94
N PHE A 75 -8.07 -8.43 9.10
CA PHE A 75 -7.63 -7.82 10.35
C PHE A 75 -7.25 -6.37 10.07
N VAL A 76 -7.87 -5.44 10.78
CA VAL A 76 -7.58 -4.02 10.66
C VAL A 76 -7.11 -3.50 12.01
N ASP A 77 -5.85 -3.09 12.07
CA ASP A 77 -5.30 -2.41 13.23
C ASP A 77 -5.71 -0.93 13.22
N SER A 78 -6.12 -0.42 14.38
CA SER A 78 -6.57 0.96 14.55
C SER A 78 -5.90 1.59 15.76
N SER A 79 -5.50 2.84 15.60
CA SER A 79 -5.00 3.63 16.72
C SER A 79 -6.10 3.88 17.75
N ARG A 80 -5.74 3.79 19.03
CA ARG A 80 -6.58 4.13 20.19
C ARG A 80 -6.93 5.61 20.27
N VAL A 81 -6.17 6.46 19.58
CA VAL A 81 -6.25 7.93 19.67
C VAL A 81 -7.44 8.51 18.88
N GLY A 82 -8.00 7.75 17.93
CA GLY A 82 -9.03 8.25 16.99
C GLY A 82 -10.45 8.38 17.54
N GLY A 83 -10.73 7.95 18.78
CA GLY A 83 -12.02 8.12 19.45
C GLY A 83 -13.20 7.28 18.92
N HIS A 84 -13.15 6.79 17.67
CA HIS A 84 -14.16 5.92 17.07
C HIS A 84 -13.59 5.01 15.97
N TYR A 85 -14.17 3.83 15.80
CA TYR A 85 -13.67 2.78 14.88
C TYR A 85 -14.35 2.76 13.50
N THR A 86 -15.19 3.75 13.18
CA THR A 86 -15.99 3.76 11.96
C THR A 86 -15.15 3.55 10.70
N LYS A 87 -14.02 4.26 10.56
CA LYS A 87 -13.14 4.14 9.38
C LYS A 87 -12.48 2.76 9.27
N ALA A 88 -12.02 2.21 10.40
CA ALA A 88 -11.44 0.86 10.45
C ALA A 88 -12.47 -0.20 10.08
N ILE A 89 -13.71 -0.05 10.56
CA ILE A 89 -14.84 -0.92 10.20
C ILE A 89 -15.15 -0.77 8.70
N MET A 90 -15.16 0.45 8.15
CA MET A 90 -15.39 0.66 6.71
C MET A 90 -14.38 -0.11 5.85
N ILE A 91 -13.08 -0.02 6.18
CA ILE A 91 -12.04 -0.80 5.47
C ILE A 91 -12.24 -2.30 5.68
N ALA A 92 -12.50 -2.74 6.90
CA ALA A 92 -12.75 -4.16 7.18
C ALA A 92 -13.95 -4.69 6.38
N SER A 93 -15.04 -3.93 6.30
CA SER A 93 -16.23 -4.28 5.52
C SER A 93 -15.95 -4.30 4.02
N ALA A 94 -15.12 -3.40 3.50
CA ALA A 94 -14.74 -3.39 2.09
C ALA A 94 -13.85 -4.58 1.69
N LEU A 95 -13.04 -5.07 2.64
CA LEU A 95 -12.19 -6.25 2.46
C LEU A 95 -12.94 -7.57 2.73
N ALA A 96 -14.00 -7.53 3.54
CA ALA A 96 -14.80 -8.71 3.83
C ALA A 96 -15.46 -9.26 2.55
N GLY A 97 -15.27 -10.55 2.28
CA GLY A 97 -15.82 -11.21 1.08
C GLY A 97 -14.96 -11.05 -0.17
N LYS A 98 -13.77 -10.46 -0.07
CA LYS A 98 -12.71 -10.63 -1.07
C LYS A 98 -11.96 -11.92 -0.74
N ASP A 99 -11.93 -12.87 -1.67
CA ASP A 99 -11.08 -14.04 -1.53
C ASP A 99 -9.62 -13.57 -1.41
N PRO A 100 -8.83 -14.15 -0.49
CA PRO A 100 -7.39 -13.88 -0.45
C PRO A 100 -6.82 -14.20 -1.83
N VAL A 101 -6.03 -13.27 -2.39
CA VAL A 101 -5.40 -13.45 -3.70
C VAL A 101 -4.52 -14.70 -3.63
N VAL A 102 -5.00 -15.81 -4.23
CA VAL A 102 -4.21 -17.03 -4.38
C VAL A 102 -3.24 -16.78 -5.52
N TYR A 103 -1.94 -16.86 -5.24
CA TYR A 103 -0.84 -16.62 -6.19
C TYR A 103 -0.82 -17.57 -7.42
N GLY A 104 -1.87 -18.38 -7.64
CA GLY A 104 -2.04 -19.31 -8.76
C GLY A 104 -3.02 -18.85 -9.86
N ASP A 105 -3.78 -17.77 -9.66
CA ASP A 105 -4.81 -17.32 -10.63
C ASP A 105 -4.36 -16.18 -11.57
N VAL A 106 -3.09 -15.77 -11.52
CA VAL A 106 -2.51 -14.70 -12.39
C VAL A 106 -2.52 -15.08 -13.89
N GLY A 107 -3.00 -16.27 -14.25
CA GLY A 107 -3.17 -16.73 -15.62
C GLY A 107 -4.53 -16.42 -16.28
N GLN A 108 -5.50 -15.83 -15.57
CA GLN A 108 -6.82 -15.50 -16.14
C GLN A 108 -7.10 -14.01 -16.00
N VAL A 109 -6.40 -13.21 -16.82
CA VAL A 109 -6.83 -11.84 -17.10
C VAL A 109 -8.20 -11.91 -17.75
N HIS A 110 -9.25 -11.57 -16.99
CA HIS A 110 -10.55 -11.27 -17.55
C HIS A 110 -10.40 -10.00 -18.40
N LYS A 111 -10.15 -10.17 -19.70
CA LYS A 111 -10.29 -9.08 -20.68
C LYS A 111 -11.78 -8.73 -20.80
N PRO A 112 -12.12 -7.43 -20.95
CA PRO A 112 -13.47 -7.01 -21.29
C PRO A 112 -13.90 -7.54 -22.67
#